data_AF-A0AAE3MKQ3-F1
#
_entry.id   AF-A0AAE3MKQ3-F1
#
_cell.length_a   1.000
_cell.length_b   1.000
_cell.length_c   1.000
_cell.angle_alpha   90.00
_cell.angle_beta   90.00
_cell.angle_gamma   90.00
#
_symmetry.space_group_name_H-M   'P 1'
#
loop_
_entity.id
_entity.type
_entity.pdbx_description
1 polymer ?
#
loop_
_entity_poly.entity_id
_entity_poly.type
_entity_poly.pdbx_seq_one_letter_code
_entity_poly.pdbx_strand_id
1 'polypeptide(L)'
;MIKWVGSILGYFLFRLPGALIGFFVGSFLDNMGNTAGPDTLFGELNRKTVSPADFELNLLSLCSIVIKADGQATERELNYVRQYFISTYGKEKANAIFRTFNEVIKKREVSAHRICTYLNQRTRYEVRLQLLHFLFGIAQADGAVSKAEINKLQEIAGYLRVGRYDFESIKAMFVKTTDHAYRILEIEKTATDDEVKKAYRTMAKKYHPDRVVTENEAIKKGAEEKFKEVQKAYESIQRERGL
;
A
#
# COMPACT_ATOMS: atom_id res chain seq x y z
N MET A 1 5.05 -2.66 -29.08
CA MET A 1 6.44 -2.15 -28.94
C MET A 1 6.49 -0.77 -28.31
N ILE A 2 5.41 0.02 -28.41
CA ILE A 2 5.33 1.41 -27.95
C ILE A 2 5.40 1.52 -26.41
N LYS A 3 4.88 0.54 -25.67
CA LYS A 3 4.99 0.43 -24.20
C LYS A 3 6.42 0.44 -23.62
N TRP A 4 7.38 -0.18 -24.32
CA TRP A 4 8.78 -0.16 -23.90
C TRP A 4 9.45 1.17 -24.25
N VAL A 5 9.08 1.75 -25.40
CA VAL A 5 9.59 3.07 -25.85
C VAL A 5 9.10 4.19 -24.92
N GLY A 6 7.84 4.19 -24.50
CA GLY A 6 7.30 5.15 -23.54
C GLY A 6 7.96 5.06 -22.16
N SER A 7 8.17 3.84 -21.67
CA SER A 7 8.86 3.58 -20.40
C SER A 7 10.31 4.07 -20.40
N ILE A 8 11.01 3.93 -21.54
CA ILE A 8 12.40 4.38 -21.72
C ILE A 8 12.48 5.91 -21.89
N LEU A 9 11.58 6.52 -22.69
CA LEU A 9 11.54 7.97 -22.89
C LEU A 9 11.17 8.72 -21.60
N GLY A 10 10.21 8.19 -20.85
CA GLY A 10 9.83 8.75 -19.56
C GLY A 10 10.95 8.62 -18.52
N TYR A 11 11.67 7.50 -18.52
CA TYR A 11 12.86 7.32 -17.69
C TYR A 11 13.96 8.35 -18.00
N PHE A 12 14.20 8.66 -19.28
CA PHE A 12 15.22 9.63 -19.68
C PHE A 12 14.85 11.09 -19.37
N LEU A 13 13.58 11.46 -19.42
CA LEU A 13 13.15 12.85 -19.20
C LEU A 13 12.97 13.22 -17.71
N PHE A 14 12.53 12.26 -16.88
CA PHE A 14 12.19 12.53 -15.47
C PHE A 14 12.71 11.49 -14.46
N ARG A 15 13.60 10.56 -14.87
CA ARG A 15 14.06 9.42 -14.06
C ARG A 15 12.88 8.52 -13.64
N LEU A 16 12.97 7.84 -12.49
CA LEU A 16 12.04 6.81 -12.02
C LEU A 16 10.53 7.13 -12.19
N PRO A 17 10.02 8.34 -11.91
CA PRO A 17 8.61 8.70 -12.10
C PRO A 17 8.14 8.71 -13.56
N GLY A 18 9.01 9.09 -14.50
CA GLY A 18 8.63 9.17 -15.91
C GLY A 18 8.49 7.79 -16.55
N ALA A 19 9.21 6.77 -16.08
CA ALA A 19 9.06 5.40 -16.55
C ALA A 19 7.65 4.83 -16.27
N LEU A 20 7.07 5.19 -15.12
CA LEU A 20 5.72 4.79 -14.69
C LEU A 20 4.65 5.43 -15.58
N ILE A 21 4.80 6.72 -15.86
CA ILE A 21 3.91 7.45 -16.78
C ILE A 21 4.06 6.89 -18.20
N GLY A 22 5.28 6.55 -18.61
CA GLY A 22 5.59 5.96 -19.91
C GLY A 22 4.93 4.60 -20.16
N PHE A 23 4.84 3.75 -19.13
CA PHE A 23 4.16 2.47 -19.20
C PHE A 23 2.63 2.62 -19.20
N PHE A 24 2.07 3.49 -18.35
CA PHE A 24 0.63 3.75 -18.31
C PHE A 24 0.12 4.46 -19.58
N VAL A 25 0.86 5.42 -20.15
CA VAL A 25 0.54 6.09 -21.43
C VAL A 25 0.75 5.15 -22.62
N GLY A 26 1.84 4.39 -22.63
CA GLY A 26 2.13 3.39 -23.68
C GLY A 26 1.12 2.24 -23.71
N SER A 27 0.58 1.83 -22.56
CA SER A 27 -0.47 0.81 -22.44
C SER A 27 -1.85 1.33 -22.87
N PHE A 28 -2.08 2.65 -22.81
CA PHE A 28 -3.30 3.29 -23.27
C PHE A 28 -3.32 3.46 -24.81
N LEU A 29 -2.19 3.82 -25.44
CA LEU A 29 -2.04 3.93 -26.90
C LEU A 29 -2.07 2.56 -27.62
N ASP A 30 -1.45 1.52 -27.06
CA ASP A 30 -1.54 0.14 -27.58
C ASP A 30 -3.00 -0.38 -27.59
N ASN A 31 -3.88 0.19 -26.74
CA ASN A 31 -5.30 -0.18 -26.64
C ASN A 31 -6.24 0.68 -27.53
N MET A 32 -5.75 1.79 -28.10
CA MET A 32 -6.46 2.56 -29.14
C MET A 32 -6.16 2.07 -30.56
N GLY A 33 -5.02 1.40 -30.76
CA GLY A 33 -4.56 0.93 -32.09
C GLY A 33 -5.15 -0.41 -32.56
N ASN A 34 -5.84 -1.16 -31.70
CA ASN A 34 -6.36 -2.48 -32.03
C ASN A 34 -7.87 -2.43 -32.33
N THR A 35 -8.22 -1.74 -33.41
CA THR A 35 -9.56 -1.80 -34.00
C THR A 35 -9.45 -2.38 -35.41
N ALA A 36 -9.69 -3.68 -35.56
CA ALA A 36 -10.01 -4.30 -36.84
C ALA A 36 -10.75 -5.64 -36.61
N GLY A 37 -12.02 -5.73 -37.05
CA GLY A 37 -12.75 -7.00 -37.23
C GLY A 37 -14.04 -7.15 -36.42
N PRO A 38 -15.23 -7.22 -37.04
CA PRO A 38 -16.53 -7.00 -36.39
C PRO A 38 -17.29 -8.26 -36.00
N ASP A 39 -18.21 -8.08 -35.05
CA ASP A 39 -19.31 -8.95 -34.65
C ASP A 39 -18.97 -10.33 -34.06
N THR A 40 -19.11 -10.45 -32.73
CA THR A 40 -20.37 -11.00 -32.18
C THR A 40 -20.42 -10.93 -30.65
N LEU A 41 -21.52 -10.36 -30.17
CA LEU A 41 -22.36 -10.92 -29.09
C LEU A 41 -21.72 -11.15 -27.72
N PHE A 42 -21.42 -10.09 -26.97
CA PHE A 42 -21.76 -10.01 -25.53
C PHE A 42 -21.58 -8.54 -25.10
N GLY A 43 -22.65 -7.76 -25.29
CA GLY A 43 -22.83 -6.51 -24.58
C GLY A 43 -22.91 -6.75 -23.08
N GLU A 44 -22.57 -5.71 -22.33
CA GLU A 44 -22.68 -5.60 -20.87
C GLU A 44 -21.72 -6.48 -20.07
N LEU A 45 -20.54 -5.92 -19.75
CA LEU A 45 -20.09 -5.82 -18.37
C LEU A 45 -19.00 -4.74 -18.29
N ASN A 46 -19.49 -3.55 -17.95
CA ASN A 46 -18.84 -2.33 -17.52
C ASN A 46 -17.48 -2.56 -16.80
N ARG A 47 -16.38 -2.72 -17.56
CA ARG A 47 -15.02 -2.84 -17.01
C ARG A 47 -14.49 -1.44 -16.66
N LYS A 48 -15.07 -0.84 -15.61
CA LYS A 48 -14.59 0.40 -14.99
C LYS A 48 -13.25 0.14 -14.30
N THR A 49 -12.18 0.35 -15.08
CA THR A 49 -10.84 0.65 -14.59
C THR A 49 -10.91 1.81 -13.60
N VAL A 50 -10.14 1.75 -12.50
CA VAL A 50 -10.01 2.89 -11.59
C VAL A 50 -9.38 4.02 -12.37
N SER A 51 -10.00 5.19 -12.44
CA SER A 51 -9.28 6.39 -12.89
C SER A 51 -8.17 6.69 -11.89
N PRO A 52 -6.94 7.00 -12.32
CA PRO A 52 -5.88 7.63 -11.54
C PRO A 52 -6.31 8.19 -10.18
N ALA A 53 -7.11 9.24 -10.36
CA ALA A 53 -7.68 10.13 -9.37
C ALA A 53 -8.55 9.42 -8.33
N ASP A 54 -9.32 8.40 -8.71
CA ASP A 54 -10.23 7.70 -7.79
C ASP A 54 -9.45 6.87 -6.76
N PHE A 55 -8.34 6.25 -7.17
CA PHE A 55 -7.49 5.51 -6.22
C PHE A 55 -6.87 6.46 -5.20
N GLU A 56 -6.32 7.57 -5.69
CA GLU A 56 -5.63 8.57 -4.88
C GLU A 56 -6.57 9.24 -3.87
N LEU A 57 -7.80 9.56 -4.28
CA LEU A 57 -8.84 10.09 -3.40
C LEU A 57 -9.31 9.07 -2.36
N ASN A 58 -9.43 7.79 -2.74
CA ASN A 58 -9.78 6.72 -1.81
C ASN A 58 -8.67 6.48 -0.77
N LEU A 59 -7.39 6.52 -1.19
CA LEU A 59 -6.26 6.43 -0.28
C LEU A 59 -6.26 7.60 0.72
N LEU A 60 -6.38 8.82 0.23
CA LEU A 60 -6.43 10.01 1.07
C LEU A 60 -7.63 9.99 2.03
N SER A 61 -8.75 9.40 1.60
CA SER A 61 -9.93 9.17 2.43
C SER A 61 -9.68 8.19 3.57
N LEU A 62 -9.00 7.06 3.30
CA LEU A 62 -8.59 6.12 4.35
C LEU A 62 -7.61 6.78 5.34
N CYS A 63 -6.67 7.60 4.85
CA CYS A 63 -5.75 8.37 5.70
C CYS A 63 -6.54 9.28 6.65
N SER A 64 -7.53 10.03 6.14
CA SER A 64 -8.36 10.89 6.98
C SER A 64 -9.19 10.11 8.00
N ILE A 65 -9.58 8.87 7.73
CA ILE A 65 -10.33 8.04 8.70
C ILE A 65 -9.42 7.61 9.85
N VAL A 66 -8.18 7.22 9.55
CA VAL A 66 -7.19 6.82 10.56
C VAL A 66 -6.79 8.01 11.44
N ILE A 67 -6.42 9.14 10.82
CA ILE A 67 -6.02 10.38 11.53
C ILE A 67 -7.14 10.94 12.43
N LYS A 68 -8.40 10.62 12.14
CA LYS A 68 -9.55 11.07 12.96
C LYS A 68 -9.99 10.03 14.00
N ALA A 69 -9.33 8.88 14.09
CA ALA A 69 -9.77 7.77 14.93
C ALA A 69 -9.72 8.09 16.43
N ASP A 70 -8.73 8.87 16.86
CA ASP A 70 -8.53 9.32 18.24
C ASP A 70 -9.13 10.71 18.53
N GLY A 71 -9.64 11.38 17.49
CA GLY A 71 -10.30 12.69 17.56
C GLY A 71 -9.38 13.90 17.40
N GLN A 72 -8.06 13.72 17.24
CA GLN A 72 -7.11 14.83 17.09
C GLN A 72 -6.13 14.59 15.94
N ALA A 73 -6.36 15.27 14.82
CA ALA A 73 -5.40 15.24 13.71
C ALA A 73 -4.12 16.02 14.09
N THR A 74 -2.98 15.34 14.17
CA THR A 74 -1.70 15.99 14.46
C THR A 74 -1.07 16.58 13.19
N GLU A 75 -0.25 17.62 13.35
CA GLU A 75 0.46 18.22 12.21
C GLU A 75 1.46 17.22 11.59
N ARG A 76 2.02 16.32 12.40
CA ARG A 76 3.00 15.31 11.95
C ARG A 76 2.37 14.30 11.01
N GLU A 77 1.20 13.76 11.33
CA GLU A 77 0.48 12.84 10.46
C GLU A 77 0.05 13.51 9.14
N LEU A 78 -0.47 14.74 9.22
CA LEU A 78 -0.88 15.51 8.05
C LEU A 78 0.32 15.81 7.14
N ASN A 79 1.47 16.18 7.73
CA ASN A 79 2.70 16.43 6.99
C ASN A 79 3.27 15.13 6.39
N TYR A 80 3.16 13.99 7.08
CA TYR A 80 3.54 12.70 6.55
C TYR A 80 2.75 12.36 5.28
N VAL A 81 1.42 12.47 5.33
CA VAL A 81 0.54 12.25 4.17
C VAL A 81 0.87 13.23 3.05
N ARG A 82 1.01 14.53 3.37
CA ARG A 82 1.35 15.56 2.38
C ARG A 82 2.66 15.25 1.66
N GLN A 83 3.72 14.93 2.42
CA GLN A 83 5.03 14.65 1.86
C GLN A 83 5.01 13.39 1.00
N TYR A 84 4.30 12.36 1.44
CA TYR A 84 4.10 11.15 0.64
C TYR A 84 3.46 11.49 -0.71
N PHE A 85 2.34 12.21 -0.73
CA PHE A 85 1.64 12.56 -1.98
C PHE A 85 2.48 13.47 -2.88
N ILE A 86 3.18 14.46 -2.31
CA ILE A 86 4.06 15.35 -3.10
C ILE A 86 5.22 14.57 -3.72
N SER A 87 5.88 13.71 -2.95
CA SER A 87 6.99 12.89 -3.44
C SER A 87 6.54 11.87 -4.50
N THR A 88 5.31 11.37 -4.40
CA THR A 88 4.76 10.35 -5.29
C THR A 88 4.18 10.94 -6.59
N TYR A 89 3.47 12.05 -6.50
CA TYR A 89 2.66 12.60 -7.61
C TYR A 89 3.16 13.94 -8.14
N GLY A 90 4.15 14.55 -7.47
CA GLY A 90 4.54 15.92 -7.70
C GLY A 90 3.61 16.92 -7.00
N LYS A 91 4.15 18.11 -6.73
CA LYS A 91 3.48 19.15 -5.94
C LYS A 91 2.14 19.57 -6.54
N GLU A 92 2.06 19.73 -7.85
CA GLU A 92 0.85 20.21 -8.54
C GLU A 92 -0.28 19.18 -8.50
N LYS A 93 -0.01 17.93 -8.87
CA LYS A 93 -1.01 16.85 -8.83
C LYS A 93 -1.43 16.53 -7.39
N ALA A 94 -0.49 16.49 -6.44
CA ALA A 94 -0.81 16.32 -5.03
C ALA A 94 -1.76 17.42 -4.54
N ASN A 95 -1.47 18.69 -4.84
CA ASN A 95 -2.35 19.80 -4.48
C ASN A 95 -3.74 19.71 -5.14
N ALA A 96 -3.83 19.21 -6.38
CA ALA A 96 -5.12 18.95 -7.01
C ALA A 96 -5.91 17.86 -6.25
N ILE A 97 -5.27 16.74 -5.90
CA ILE A 97 -5.89 15.66 -5.12
C ILE A 97 -6.39 16.19 -3.76
N PHE A 98 -5.58 16.97 -3.04
CA PHE A 98 -5.96 17.56 -1.76
C PHE A 98 -7.14 18.54 -1.88
N ARG A 99 -7.19 19.34 -2.95
CA ARG A 99 -8.33 20.23 -3.22
C ARG A 99 -9.61 19.45 -3.45
N THR A 100 -9.58 18.47 -4.36
CA THR A 100 -10.74 17.62 -4.64
C THR A 100 -11.21 16.87 -3.40
N PHE A 101 -10.29 16.37 -2.57
CA PHE A 101 -10.63 15.75 -1.29
C PHE A 101 -11.34 16.72 -0.34
N ASN A 102 -10.80 17.93 -0.14
CA ASN A 102 -11.40 18.92 0.75
C ASN A 102 -12.78 19.40 0.27
N GLU A 103 -12.99 19.50 -1.04
CA GLU A 103 -14.25 19.96 -1.64
C GLU A 103 -15.34 18.89 -1.66
N VAL A 104 -14.98 17.66 -2.03
CA VAL A 104 -15.94 16.58 -2.34
C VAL A 104 -16.17 15.65 -1.15
N ILE A 105 -15.09 15.35 -0.41
CA ILE A 105 -15.09 14.28 0.57
C ILE A 105 -15.38 14.80 1.99
N LYS A 106 -14.95 16.03 2.33
CA LYS A 106 -15.26 16.63 3.65
C LYS A 106 -16.77 16.84 3.88
N LYS A 107 -17.55 16.92 2.81
CA LYS A 107 -19.02 17.13 2.84
C LYS A 107 -19.83 15.82 2.84
N ARG A 108 -19.19 14.65 2.74
CA ARG A 108 -19.85 13.34 2.67
C ARG A 108 -19.36 12.46 3.81
N GLU A 109 -20.24 11.62 4.35
CA GLU A 109 -19.80 10.55 5.25
C GLU A 109 -18.96 9.53 4.47
N VAL A 110 -17.69 9.48 4.81
CA VAL A 110 -16.71 8.60 4.18
C VAL A 110 -16.73 7.28 4.92
N SER A 111 -17.26 6.22 4.30
CA SER A 111 -17.23 4.90 4.92
C SER A 111 -15.98 4.13 4.50
N ALA A 112 -15.19 3.66 5.48
CA ALA A 112 -14.08 2.74 5.23
C ALA A 112 -14.53 1.48 4.48
N HIS A 113 -15.70 0.94 4.84
CA HIS A 113 -16.25 -0.28 4.24
C HIS A 113 -16.44 -0.17 2.71
N ARG A 114 -17.08 0.90 2.22
CA ARG A 114 -17.30 1.11 0.78
C ARG A 114 -15.99 1.29 0.02
N ILE A 115 -15.05 2.05 0.57
CA ILE A 115 -13.73 2.27 -0.05
C ILE A 115 -12.99 0.93 -0.17
N CYS A 116 -12.92 0.18 0.92
CA CYS A 116 -12.21 -1.10 0.93
C CYS A 116 -12.87 -2.13 -0.01
N THR A 117 -14.20 -2.17 -0.07
CA THR A 117 -14.93 -3.03 -1.02
C THR A 117 -14.63 -2.65 -2.48
N TYR A 118 -14.59 -1.36 -2.79
CA TYR A 118 -14.19 -0.86 -4.11
C TYR A 118 -12.76 -1.28 -4.48
N LEU A 119 -11.81 -1.15 -3.52
CA LEU A 119 -10.41 -1.51 -3.71
C LEU A 119 -10.19 -3.02 -3.85
N ASN A 120 -10.92 -3.85 -3.10
CA ASN A 120 -10.81 -5.32 -3.17
C ASN A 120 -11.12 -5.87 -4.57
N GLN A 121 -12.02 -5.23 -5.30
CA GLN A 121 -12.41 -5.66 -6.66
C GLN A 121 -11.38 -5.29 -7.72
N ARG A 122 -10.46 -4.37 -7.41
CA ARG A 122 -9.62 -3.68 -8.40
C ARG A 122 -8.14 -3.69 -8.09
N THR A 123 -7.76 -4.21 -6.91
CA THR A 123 -6.37 -4.31 -6.47
C THR A 123 -6.04 -5.74 -6.06
N ARG A 124 -4.78 -6.14 -6.23
CA ARG A 124 -4.29 -7.44 -5.77
C ARG A 124 -4.08 -7.45 -4.26
N TYR A 125 -3.85 -8.62 -3.66
CA TYR A 125 -3.64 -8.74 -2.21
C TYR A 125 -2.43 -7.93 -1.73
N GLU A 126 -1.35 -7.92 -2.51
CA GLU A 126 -0.09 -7.24 -2.18
C GLU A 126 -0.26 -5.72 -2.06
N VAL A 127 -1.07 -5.14 -2.95
CA VAL A 127 -1.42 -3.71 -2.92
C VAL A 127 -2.17 -3.37 -1.63
N ARG A 128 -3.04 -4.26 -1.16
CA ARG A 128 -3.81 -4.08 0.08
C ARG A 128 -2.91 -4.15 1.32
N LEU A 129 -1.91 -5.02 1.32
CA LEU A 129 -0.89 -5.07 2.37
C LEU A 129 -0.09 -3.76 2.44
N GLN A 130 0.29 -3.20 1.29
CA GLN A 130 1.04 -1.93 1.25
C GLN A 130 0.19 -0.73 1.63
N LEU A 131 -1.08 -0.71 1.24
CA LEU A 131 -2.04 0.28 1.72
C LEU A 131 -2.10 0.26 3.24
N LEU A 132 -2.26 -0.93 3.84
CA LEU A 132 -2.29 -1.09 5.29
C LEU A 132 -0.96 -0.67 5.95
N HIS A 133 0.19 -1.06 5.39
CA HIS A 133 1.51 -0.63 5.85
C HIS A 133 1.64 0.90 5.86
N PHE A 134 1.23 1.56 4.78
CA PHE A 134 1.25 3.01 4.68
C PHE A 134 0.34 3.67 5.74
N LEU A 135 -0.85 3.12 5.99
CA LEU A 135 -1.75 3.63 7.02
C LEU A 135 -1.15 3.50 8.44
N PHE A 136 -0.43 2.42 8.73
CA PHE A 136 0.34 2.30 9.98
C PHE A 136 1.51 3.31 10.04
N GLY A 137 2.16 3.59 8.92
CA GLY A 137 3.22 4.60 8.84
C GLY A 137 2.73 6.01 9.18
N ILE A 138 1.48 6.34 8.82
CA ILE A 138 0.83 7.58 9.23
C ILE A 138 0.60 7.58 10.75
N ALA A 139 -0.01 6.53 11.28
CA ALA A 139 -0.37 6.43 12.70
C ALA A 139 0.85 6.40 13.65
N GLN A 140 2.04 6.09 13.12
CA GLN A 140 3.30 6.08 13.88
C GLN A 140 4.09 7.40 13.73
N ALA A 141 3.64 8.34 12.88
CA ALA A 141 4.38 9.54 12.51
C ALA A 141 4.64 10.50 13.69
N ASP A 142 3.85 10.43 14.75
CA ASP A 142 3.99 11.23 15.96
C ASP A 142 4.84 10.56 17.06
N GLY A 143 5.17 9.27 16.89
CA GLY A 143 6.04 8.50 17.78
C GLY A 143 5.36 7.30 18.46
N ALA A 144 4.03 7.19 18.45
CA ALA A 144 3.34 6.02 19.01
C ALA A 144 1.93 5.84 18.44
N VAL A 145 1.61 4.61 18.01
CA VAL A 145 0.24 4.27 17.57
C VAL A 145 -0.70 4.12 18.76
N SER A 146 -1.78 4.91 18.80
CA SER A 146 -2.80 4.84 19.83
C SER A 146 -3.69 3.58 19.71
N LYS A 147 -4.37 3.20 20.80
CA LYS A 147 -5.33 2.08 20.78
C LYS A 147 -6.51 2.34 19.82
N ALA A 148 -6.95 3.60 19.70
CA ALA A 148 -8.03 3.99 18.81
C ALA A 148 -7.65 3.78 17.34
N GLU A 149 -6.43 4.16 16.95
CA GLU A 149 -5.90 3.93 15.61
C GLU A 149 -5.69 2.45 15.33
N ILE A 150 -5.14 1.68 16.27
CA ILE A 150 -5.00 0.21 16.10
C ILE A 150 -6.35 -0.43 15.82
N ASN A 151 -7.40 -0.08 16.59
CA ASN A 151 -8.75 -0.60 16.37
C ASN A 151 -9.28 -0.20 14.98
N LYS A 152 -9.04 1.04 14.54
CA LYS A 152 -9.48 1.52 13.22
C LYS A 152 -8.73 0.83 12.08
N LEU A 153 -7.43 0.64 12.23
CA LEU A 153 -6.58 -0.09 11.28
C LEU A 153 -6.97 -1.57 11.19
N GLN A 154 -7.33 -2.19 12.31
CA GLN A 154 -7.86 -3.56 12.33
C GLN A 154 -9.20 -3.67 11.58
N GLU A 155 -10.10 -2.70 11.76
CA GLU A 155 -11.36 -2.62 11.02
C GLU A 155 -11.11 -2.48 9.50
N ILE A 156 -10.23 -1.56 9.11
CA ILE A 156 -9.83 -1.35 7.70
C ILE A 156 -9.21 -2.62 7.13
N ALA A 157 -8.31 -3.29 7.87
CA ALA A 157 -7.71 -4.54 7.44
C ALA A 157 -8.76 -5.63 7.20
N GLY A 158 -9.76 -5.73 8.07
CA GLY A 158 -10.91 -6.62 7.89
C GLY A 158 -11.67 -6.32 6.61
N TYR A 159 -11.98 -5.05 6.34
CA TYR A 159 -12.65 -4.66 5.09
C TYR A 159 -11.78 -4.86 3.85
N LEU A 160 -10.47 -4.67 3.95
CA LEU A 160 -9.50 -4.98 2.89
C LEU A 160 -9.27 -6.50 2.72
N ARG A 161 -9.93 -7.34 3.54
CA ARG A 161 -9.76 -8.80 3.55
C ARG A 161 -8.29 -9.21 3.72
N VAL A 162 -7.57 -8.49 4.58
CA VAL A 162 -6.20 -8.82 4.98
C VAL A 162 -6.26 -9.87 6.09
N GLY A 163 -5.46 -10.92 5.98
CA GLY A 163 -5.39 -11.99 6.97
C GLY A 163 -4.89 -11.50 8.34
N ARG A 164 -5.30 -12.17 9.42
CA ARG A 164 -4.90 -11.80 10.79
C ARG A 164 -3.38 -11.84 10.99
N TYR A 165 -2.70 -12.84 10.44
CA TYR A 165 -1.25 -12.96 10.53
C TYR A 165 -0.54 -11.78 9.85
N ASP A 166 -0.94 -11.48 8.61
CA ASP A 166 -0.48 -10.31 7.86
C ASP A 166 -0.65 -9.00 8.64
N PHE A 167 -1.83 -8.81 9.25
CA PHE A 167 -2.13 -7.64 10.06
C PHE A 167 -1.18 -7.53 11.27
N GLU A 168 -1.02 -8.59 12.05
CA GLU A 168 -0.14 -8.56 13.24
C GLU A 168 1.33 -8.37 12.83
N SER A 169 1.76 -8.96 11.72
CA SER A 169 3.11 -8.74 11.19
C SER A 169 3.33 -7.30 10.76
N ILE A 170 2.35 -6.68 10.09
CA ILE A 170 2.44 -5.26 9.72
C ILE A 170 2.45 -4.39 10.97
N LYS A 171 1.49 -4.60 11.88
CA LYS A 171 1.40 -3.88 13.15
C LYS A 171 2.68 -3.95 13.96
N ALA A 172 3.31 -5.12 14.02
CA ALA A 172 4.56 -5.30 14.77
C ALA A 172 5.62 -4.28 14.32
N MET A 173 5.83 -4.04 13.02
CA MET A 173 6.87 -3.10 12.57
C MET A 173 6.74 -1.68 13.13
N PHE A 174 5.54 -1.27 13.52
CA PHE A 174 5.27 0.05 14.06
C PHE A 174 5.09 0.04 15.58
N VAL A 175 4.52 -1.04 16.14
CA VAL A 175 4.24 -1.18 17.57
C VAL A 175 5.20 -2.19 18.21
N LYS A 176 6.17 -1.68 18.97
CA LYS A 176 7.13 -2.51 19.71
C LYS A 176 6.43 -3.27 20.85
N THR A 177 6.47 -4.60 20.79
CA THR A 177 6.04 -5.52 21.86
C THR A 177 7.22 -6.40 22.26
N THR A 178 7.16 -7.06 23.43
CA THR A 178 8.25 -7.93 23.92
C THR A 178 8.56 -9.11 22.98
N ASP A 179 7.58 -9.54 22.17
CA ASP A 179 7.72 -10.64 21.19
C ASP A 179 7.70 -10.16 19.73
N HIS A 180 8.04 -8.88 19.53
CA HIS A 180 7.94 -8.16 18.25
C HIS A 180 8.57 -8.91 17.07
N ALA A 181 9.75 -9.49 17.25
CA ALA A 181 10.46 -10.20 16.19
C ALA A 181 9.69 -11.44 15.70
N TYR A 182 9.10 -12.22 16.61
CA TYR A 182 8.29 -13.39 16.26
C TYR A 182 7.02 -13.00 15.51
N ARG A 183 6.39 -11.90 15.94
CA ARG A 183 5.16 -11.39 15.31
C ARG A 183 5.42 -10.82 13.93
N ILE A 184 6.57 -10.18 13.67
CA ILE A 184 7.00 -9.80 12.30
C ILE A 184 7.05 -11.02 11.38
N LEU A 185 7.51 -12.17 11.86
CA LEU A 185 7.57 -13.41 11.08
C LEU A 185 6.22 -14.16 11.00
N GLU A 186 5.13 -13.58 11.48
CA GLU A 186 3.80 -14.22 11.52
C GLU A 186 3.74 -15.50 12.38
N ILE A 187 4.58 -15.60 13.42
CA ILE A 187 4.66 -16.76 14.32
C ILE A 187 4.56 -16.39 15.80
N GLU A 188 4.35 -17.40 16.64
CA GLU A 188 4.36 -17.27 18.10
C GLU A 188 5.78 -17.45 18.66
N LYS A 189 6.05 -16.88 19.85
CA LYS A 189 7.34 -17.10 20.55
C LYS A 189 7.57 -18.58 20.92
N THR A 190 6.50 -19.36 21.02
CA THR A 190 6.52 -20.81 21.27
C THR A 190 6.89 -21.64 20.04
N ALA A 191 7.01 -21.02 18.85
CA ALA A 191 7.38 -21.73 17.62
C ALA A 191 8.75 -22.40 17.75
N THR A 192 8.89 -23.58 17.17
CA THR A 192 10.14 -24.33 17.05
C THR A 192 11.12 -23.65 16.10
N ASP A 193 12.41 -23.98 16.19
CA ASP A 193 13.43 -23.34 15.35
C ASP A 193 13.25 -23.62 13.85
N ASP A 194 12.72 -24.80 13.52
CA ASP A 194 12.36 -25.15 12.14
C ASP A 194 11.19 -24.32 11.63
N GLU A 195 10.20 -24.03 12.47
CA GLU A 195 9.08 -23.13 12.15
C GLU A 195 9.55 -21.69 11.95
N VAL A 196 10.50 -21.21 12.76
CA VAL A 196 11.12 -19.88 12.60
C VAL A 196 11.83 -19.77 11.24
N LYS A 197 12.67 -20.74 10.89
CA LYS A 197 13.39 -20.77 9.60
C LYS A 197 12.42 -20.84 8.41
N LYS A 198 11.35 -21.63 8.54
CA LYS A 198 10.30 -21.74 7.50
C LYS A 198 9.52 -20.43 7.34
N ALA A 199 9.16 -19.78 8.44
CA ALA A 199 8.46 -18.51 8.44
C ALA A 199 9.29 -17.40 7.80
N TYR A 200 10.58 -17.28 8.16
CA TYR A 200 11.50 -16.33 7.52
C TYR A 200 11.55 -16.50 6.01
N ARG A 201 11.76 -17.73 5.51
CA ARG A 201 11.78 -18.00 4.06
C ARG A 201 10.48 -17.60 3.37
N THR A 202 9.34 -17.86 4.02
CA THR A 202 8.02 -17.52 3.49
C THR A 202 7.83 -16.01 3.38
N MET A 203 8.18 -15.28 4.44
CA MET A 203 8.05 -13.82 4.52
C MET A 203 9.04 -13.10 3.61
N ALA A 204 10.29 -13.56 3.57
CA ALA A 204 11.30 -13.06 2.64
C ALA A 204 10.82 -13.22 1.19
N LYS A 205 10.24 -14.38 0.84
CA LYS A 205 9.66 -14.61 -0.49
C LYS A 205 8.43 -13.74 -0.77
N LYS A 206 7.67 -13.34 0.25
CA LYS A 206 6.44 -12.54 0.10
C LYS A 206 6.74 -11.07 -0.21
N TYR A 207 7.75 -10.52 0.45
CA TYR A 207 8.13 -9.11 0.33
C TYR A 207 9.43 -8.88 -0.44
N HIS A 208 10.02 -9.93 -1.03
CA HIS A 208 11.23 -9.80 -1.83
C HIS A 208 11.04 -8.75 -2.94
N PRO A 209 12.00 -7.83 -3.15
CA PRO A 209 11.90 -6.80 -4.19
C PRO A 209 11.65 -7.38 -5.59
N ASP A 210 12.17 -8.58 -5.88
CA ASP A 210 11.96 -9.25 -7.18
C ASP A 210 10.56 -9.87 -7.34
N ARG A 211 9.83 -10.14 -6.25
CA ARG A 211 8.48 -10.74 -6.30
C ARG A 211 7.37 -9.73 -6.21
N VAL A 212 7.67 -8.54 -5.68
CA VAL A 212 6.78 -7.39 -5.68
C VAL A 212 6.96 -6.64 -7.01
N VAL A 213 6.45 -7.26 -8.08
CA VAL A 213 6.49 -6.69 -9.44
C VAL A 213 5.35 -5.69 -9.57
N THR A 214 5.69 -4.44 -9.31
CA THR A 214 4.76 -3.31 -9.27
C THR A 214 5.50 -2.05 -9.62
N GLU A 215 4.81 -1.19 -10.36
CA GLU A 215 5.31 0.09 -10.82
C GLU A 215 5.12 1.20 -9.77
N ASN A 216 4.30 0.96 -8.76
CA ASN A 216 4.11 1.95 -7.70
C ASN A 216 5.30 1.93 -6.73
N GLU A 217 6.11 2.99 -6.76
CA GLU A 217 7.34 3.12 -5.96
C GLU A 217 7.08 3.14 -4.45
N ALA A 218 5.94 3.70 -4.00
CA ALA A 218 5.57 3.66 -2.59
C ALA A 218 5.24 2.24 -2.12
N ILE A 219 4.62 1.47 -3.00
CA ILE A 219 4.29 0.07 -2.82
C ILE A 219 5.59 -0.77 -2.82
N LYS A 220 6.52 -0.50 -3.76
CA LYS A 220 7.85 -1.14 -3.79
C LYS A 220 8.68 -0.80 -2.55
N LYS A 221 8.69 0.47 -2.13
CA LYS A 221 9.37 0.95 -0.93
C LYS A 221 8.78 0.34 0.35
N GLY A 222 7.45 0.25 0.46
CA GLY A 222 6.80 -0.43 1.58
C GLY A 222 7.14 -1.93 1.64
N ALA A 223 7.29 -2.59 0.49
CA ALA A 223 7.76 -3.98 0.45
C ALA A 223 9.25 -4.11 0.82
N GLU A 224 10.10 -3.17 0.40
CA GLU A 224 11.53 -3.15 0.75
C GLU A 224 11.75 -2.88 2.25
N GLU A 225 11.02 -1.92 2.82
CA GLU A 225 10.99 -1.64 4.26
C GLU A 225 10.54 -2.89 5.02
N LYS A 226 9.44 -3.51 4.58
CA LYS A 226 8.94 -4.78 5.14
C LYS A 226 9.99 -5.88 5.08
N PHE A 227 10.70 -6.02 3.97
CA PHE A 227 11.74 -7.02 3.78
C PHE A 227 12.91 -6.80 4.73
N LYS A 228 13.38 -5.56 4.91
CA LYS A 228 14.44 -5.20 5.87
C LYS A 228 14.03 -5.52 7.30
N GLU A 229 12.78 -5.24 7.68
CA GLU A 229 12.27 -5.57 9.01
C GLU A 229 12.16 -7.08 9.24
N VAL A 230 11.77 -7.85 8.21
CA VAL A 230 11.76 -9.33 8.26
C VAL A 230 13.18 -9.89 8.50
N GLN A 231 14.20 -9.30 7.87
CA GLN A 231 15.61 -9.68 8.10
C GLN A 231 16.04 -9.39 9.54
N LYS A 232 15.84 -8.15 10.02
CA LYS A 232 16.20 -7.75 11.39
C LYS A 232 15.49 -8.58 12.46
N ALA A 233 14.23 -8.94 12.23
CA ALA A 233 13.46 -9.79 13.13
C ALA A 233 14.08 -11.20 13.23
N TYR A 234 14.41 -11.81 12.08
CA TYR A 234 15.06 -13.11 12.06
C TYR A 234 16.43 -13.08 12.76
N GLU A 235 17.27 -12.07 12.47
CA GLU A 235 18.56 -11.88 13.14
C GLU A 235 18.44 -11.71 14.67
N SER A 236 17.38 -11.05 15.13
CA SER A 236 17.12 -10.88 16.56
C SER A 236 16.72 -12.20 17.22
N ILE A 237 15.88 -13.00 16.57
CA ILE A 237 15.50 -14.33 17.06
C ILE A 237 16.72 -15.28 17.06
N GLN A 238 17.58 -15.21 16.04
CA GLN A 238 18.81 -15.99 16.01
C GLN A 238 19.72 -15.69 17.19
N ARG A 239 19.90 -14.40 17.52
CA ARG A 239 20.67 -13.98 18.69
C ARG A 239 20.03 -14.41 20.01
N GLU A 240 18.70 -14.37 20.12
CA GLU A 240 17.98 -14.80 21.32
C GLU A 240 18.10 -16.32 21.56
N ARG A 241 18.06 -17.12 20.48
CA ARG A 241 17.98 -18.59 20.56
C ARG A 241 19.30 -19.33 20.31
N GLY A 242 20.32 -18.64 19.81
CA GLY A 242 21.61 -19.26 19.45
C GLY A 242 21.58 -20.08 18.15
N LEU A 243 20.85 -19.59 17.13
CA LEU A 243 20.61 -20.27 15.84
C LEU A 243 21.56 -19.88 14.70
#